data_AF-A0AAN9V1V8-F1
#
_entry.id   AF-A0AAN9V1V8-F1
#
_cell.length_a   1.000
_cell.length_b   1.000
_cell.length_c   1.000
_cell.angle_alpha   90.00
_cell.angle_beta   90.00
_cell.angle_gamma   90.00
#
_symmetry.space_group_name_H-M   'P 1'
#
loop_
_entity.id
_entity.type
_entity.pdbx_description
1 polymer ?
#
loop_
_entity_poly.entity_id
_entity_poly.type
_entity_poly.pdbx_seq_one_letter_code
_entity_poly.pdbx_strand_id
1 'polypeptide(L)'
;MSGEAWLYLFAVLINAVNLFLQVFFTIIDYINPIDLCNRLNTYIIPEAAVHGFLTFLFLINGYWLALILNLPLLAWNVKKYVECPAKYQYLAALASREAQIVENTHLLDATEIFRKLNVHKKESFIKLGFHLVMFFFYLYSMIVALIRDETH
;
A
#
# COMPACT_ATOMS: atom_id res chain seq x y z
N MET A 1 -22.65 -17.69 -9.88
CA MET A 1 -21.38 -17.19 -9.33
C MET A 1 -21.30 -17.62 -7.87
N SER A 2 -20.42 -18.56 -7.58
CA SER A 2 -20.06 -19.01 -6.25
C SER A 2 -19.52 -17.85 -5.41
N GLY A 3 -19.59 -18.01 -4.09
CA GLY A 3 -19.01 -17.05 -3.15
C GLY A 3 -17.50 -16.83 -3.37
N GLU A 4 -16.80 -17.81 -3.95
CA GLU A 4 -15.38 -17.71 -4.28
C GLU A 4 -15.13 -16.66 -5.37
N ALA A 5 -15.89 -16.72 -6.47
CA ALA A 5 -15.77 -15.78 -7.57
C ALA A 5 -16.07 -14.34 -7.14
N TRP A 6 -17.07 -14.15 -6.27
CA TRP A 6 -17.40 -12.83 -5.70
C TRP A 6 -16.28 -12.26 -4.83
N LEU A 7 -15.62 -13.10 -4.03
CA LEU A 7 -14.52 -12.65 -3.18
C LEU A 7 -13.31 -12.24 -4.02
N TYR A 8 -12.95 -13.03 -5.04
CA TYR A 8 -11.85 -12.66 -5.95
C TYR A 8 -12.20 -11.44 -6.82
N LEU A 9 -13.45 -11.28 -7.25
CA LEU A 9 -13.90 -10.06 -7.94
C LEU A 9 -13.72 -8.83 -7.04
N PHE A 10 -14.14 -8.92 -5.78
CA PHE A 10 -13.93 -7.84 -4.80
C PHE A 10 -12.43 -7.55 -4.59
N ALA A 11 -11.60 -8.58 -4.48
CA ALA A 11 -10.15 -8.45 -4.36
C ALA A 11 -9.53 -7.73 -5.57
N VAL A 12 -9.95 -8.08 -6.80
CA VAL A 12 -9.48 -7.44 -8.04
C VAL A 12 -9.85 -5.96 -8.06
N LEU A 13 -11.11 -5.62 -7.73
CA LEU A 13 -11.58 -4.23 -7.75
C LEU A 13 -10.83 -3.36 -6.73
N ILE A 14 -10.69 -3.84 -5.50
CA ILE A 14 -9.95 -3.13 -4.45
C ILE A 14 -8.48 -2.96 -4.83
N ASN A 15 -7.84 -4.02 -5.34
CA ASN A 15 -6.45 -3.98 -5.73
C ASN A 15 -6.23 -3.05 -6.94
N ALA A 16 -7.17 -3.00 -7.89
CA ALA A 16 -7.14 -2.07 -9.02
C ALA A 16 -7.19 -0.61 -8.57
N VAL A 17 -8.08 -0.28 -7.63
CA VAL A 17 -8.17 1.08 -7.06
C VAL A 17 -6.87 1.43 -6.33
N ASN A 18 -6.32 0.53 -5.53
CA ASN A 18 -5.05 0.76 -4.83
C ASN A 18 -3.90 0.99 -5.81
N LEU A 19 -3.82 0.20 -6.88
CA LEU A 19 -2.79 0.33 -7.90
C LEU A 19 -2.92 1.64 -8.68
N PHE A 20 -4.14 2.03 -9.04
CA PHE A 20 -4.40 3.31 -9.68
C PHE A 20 -3.96 4.50 -8.81
N LEU A 21 -4.31 4.49 -7.52
CA LEU A 21 -3.91 5.54 -6.58
C LEU A 21 -2.38 5.59 -6.39
N GLN A 22 -1.71 4.44 -6.27
CA GLN A 22 -0.24 4.38 -6.16
C GLN A 22 0.46 4.93 -7.41
N VAL A 23 -0.03 4.59 -8.61
CA VAL A 23 0.50 5.14 -9.87
C VAL A 23 0.25 6.64 -9.96
N PHE A 24 -0.95 7.10 -9.61
CA PHE A 24 -1.30 8.52 -9.60
C PHE A 24 -0.37 9.34 -8.69
N PHE A 25 -0.12 8.87 -7.46
CA PHE A 25 0.80 9.54 -6.55
C PHE A 25 2.25 9.50 -7.05
N THR A 26 2.65 8.42 -7.72
CA THR A 26 3.99 8.31 -8.34
C THR A 26 4.17 9.34 -9.47
N ILE A 27 3.14 9.62 -10.27
CA ILE A 27 3.18 10.62 -11.35
C ILE A 27 3.13 12.05 -10.79
N ILE A 28 2.54 12.30 -9.63
CA ILE A 28 2.47 13.65 -9.04
C ILE A 28 3.80 14.06 -8.36
N ASP A 29 4.71 13.11 -8.11
CA ASP A 29 6.03 13.32 -7.48
C ASP A 29 6.92 14.37 -8.18
N TYR A 30 6.63 14.71 -9.45
CA TYR A 30 7.43 15.68 -10.20
C TYR A 30 7.18 17.15 -9.85
N ILE A 31 6.12 17.48 -9.09
CA ILE A 31 5.78 18.88 -8.72
C ILE A 31 6.47 19.34 -7.43
N ASN A 32 6.52 18.49 -6.39
CA ASN A 32 7.20 18.79 -5.11
C ASN A 32 7.36 17.51 -4.24
N PRO A 33 8.58 17.08 -3.88
CA PRO A 33 8.79 15.88 -3.06
C PRO A 33 8.20 15.96 -1.64
N ILE A 34 8.12 17.17 -1.06
CA ILE A 34 7.63 17.36 0.32
C ILE A 34 6.11 17.17 0.39
N ASP A 35 5.38 17.75 -0.56
CA ASP A 35 3.91 17.62 -0.63
C ASP A 35 3.46 16.19 -0.96
N LEU A 36 4.26 15.47 -1.77
CA LEU A 36 4.01 14.05 -1.99
C LEU A 36 4.12 13.27 -0.69
N CYS A 37 5.18 13.50 0.08
CA CYS A 37 5.42 12.78 1.32
C CYS A 37 4.21 12.95 2.26
N ASN A 38 3.68 14.17 2.42
CA ASN A 38 2.49 14.44 3.22
C ASN A 38 1.20 13.73 2.74
N ARG A 39 0.99 13.67 1.42
CA ARG A 39 -0.18 13.00 0.82
C ARG A 39 -0.08 11.48 0.92
N LEU A 40 1.09 10.91 0.59
CA LEU A 40 1.35 9.47 0.67
C LEU A 40 1.23 8.95 2.10
N ASN A 41 1.67 9.76 3.06
CA ASN A 41 1.58 9.49 4.48
C ASN A 41 0.14 9.31 4.99
N THR A 42 -0.79 10.09 4.45
CA THR A 42 -2.22 10.00 4.77
C THR A 42 -2.84 8.77 4.12
N TYR A 43 -2.30 8.33 2.98
CA TYR A 43 -2.80 7.19 2.20
C TYR A 43 -2.29 5.82 2.70
N ILE A 44 -1.17 5.75 3.41
CA ILE A 44 -0.58 4.47 3.84
C ILE A 44 -1.47 3.69 4.84
N ILE A 45 -2.20 4.41 5.69
CA ILE A 45 -3.12 3.86 6.70
C ILE A 45 -4.34 3.22 6.04
N PRO A 46 -5.12 3.91 5.19
CA PRO A 46 -6.24 3.30 4.52
C PRO A 46 -5.81 2.16 3.58
N GLU A 47 -4.68 2.27 2.87
CA GLU A 47 -4.16 1.17 2.04
C GLU A 47 -3.94 -0.11 2.87
N ALA A 48 -3.22 0.01 3.99
CA ALA A 48 -2.92 -1.15 4.83
C ALA A 48 -4.16 -1.70 5.55
N ALA A 49 -5.10 -0.84 5.94
CA ALA A 49 -6.37 -1.26 6.53
C ALA A 49 -7.19 -2.10 5.53
N VAL A 50 -7.28 -1.64 4.29
CA VAL A 50 -7.98 -2.34 3.21
C VAL A 50 -7.28 -3.67 2.87
N HIS A 51 -5.95 -3.69 2.80
CA HIS A 51 -5.18 -4.91 2.56
C HIS A 51 -5.31 -5.92 3.71
N GLY A 52 -5.28 -5.44 4.96
CA GLY A 52 -5.49 -6.27 6.15
C GLY A 52 -6.90 -6.86 6.20
N PHE A 53 -7.91 -6.07 5.87
CA PHE A 53 -9.29 -6.53 5.77
C PHE A 53 -9.46 -7.60 4.69
N LEU A 54 -8.88 -7.40 3.51
CA LEU A 54 -8.93 -8.40 2.44
C LEU A 54 -8.22 -9.71 2.82
N THR A 55 -7.06 -9.61 3.48
CA THR A 55 -6.33 -10.80 3.96
C THR A 55 -7.10 -11.56 5.03
N PHE A 56 -7.82 -10.84 5.90
CA PHE A 56 -8.73 -11.43 6.88
C PHE A 56 -9.91 -12.16 6.23
N LEU A 57 -10.49 -11.61 5.15
CA LEU A 57 -11.52 -12.31 4.38
C LEU A 57 -11.00 -13.61 3.75
N PHE A 58 -9.77 -13.60 3.21
CA PHE A 58 -9.14 -14.84 2.70
C PHE A 58 -8.91 -15.88 3.80
N LEU A 59 -8.62 -15.44 5.04
CA LEU A 59 -8.45 -16.33 6.19
C LEU A 59 -9.77 -17.03 6.58
N ILE A 60 -10.87 -16.29 6.69
CA ILE A 60 -12.18 -16.87 7.08
C ILE A 60 -12.67 -17.89 6.05
N ASN A 61 -12.42 -17.64 4.77
CA ASN A 61 -12.84 -18.53 3.69
C ASN A 61 -11.85 -19.67 3.41
N GLY A 62 -10.69 -19.72 4.09
CA GLY A 62 -9.75 -20.83 3.97
C GLY A 62 -8.91 -20.85 2.68
N TYR A 63 -8.72 -19.71 2.01
CA TYR A 63 -7.90 -19.64 0.79
C TYR A 63 -6.41 -19.54 1.12
N TRP A 64 -5.81 -20.67 1.49
CA TRP A 64 -4.42 -20.77 1.98
C TRP A 64 -3.38 -20.20 1.02
N LEU A 65 -3.53 -20.41 -0.29
CA LEU A 65 -2.57 -19.92 -1.29
C LEU A 65 -2.57 -18.38 -1.36
N ALA A 66 -3.76 -17.77 -1.43
CA ALA A 66 -3.91 -16.32 -1.42
C ALA A 66 -3.41 -15.72 -0.10
N LEU A 67 -3.64 -16.41 1.02
CA LEU A 67 -3.15 -15.98 2.32
C LEU A 67 -1.62 -15.98 2.41
N ILE A 68 -0.97 -17.08 2.01
CA ILE A 68 0.51 -17.19 2.01
C ILE A 68 1.13 -16.10 1.14
N LEU A 69 0.52 -15.81 0.00
CA LEU A 69 0.99 -14.76 -0.91
C LEU A 69 0.85 -13.35 -0.34
N ASN A 70 -0.19 -13.07 0.47
CA ASN A 70 -0.38 -11.77 1.13
C ASN A 70 0.42 -11.60 2.43
N LEU A 71 0.81 -12.70 3.09
CA LEU A 71 1.52 -12.66 4.37
C LEU A 71 2.81 -11.82 4.38
N PRO A 72 3.69 -11.85 3.36
CA PRO A 72 4.90 -11.02 3.34
C PRO A 72 4.59 -9.52 3.42
N LEU A 73 3.61 -9.05 2.63
CA LEU A 73 3.22 -7.64 2.63
C LEU A 73 2.46 -7.28 3.91
N LEU A 74 1.60 -8.17 4.40
CA LEU A 74 0.90 -7.96 5.67
C LEU A 74 1.87 -7.87 6.85
N ALA A 75 2.83 -8.79 6.96
CA ALA A 75 3.84 -8.79 8.00
C ALA A 75 4.71 -7.52 7.94
N TRP A 76 5.09 -7.08 6.74
CA TRP A 76 5.81 -5.82 6.55
C TRP A 76 4.99 -4.62 7.04
N ASN A 77 3.72 -4.55 6.65
CA ASN A 77 2.82 -3.47 7.08
C ASN A 77 2.62 -3.52 8.60
N VAL A 78 2.34 -4.68 9.20
CA VAL A 78 2.15 -4.84 10.66
C VAL A 78 3.41 -4.44 11.43
N LYS A 79 4.58 -4.93 11.02
CA LYS A 79 5.86 -4.55 11.63
C LYS A 79 6.02 -3.02 11.61
N LYS A 80 5.72 -2.38 10.48
CA LYS A 80 5.77 -0.92 10.34
C LYS A 80 4.77 -0.20 11.27
N TYR A 81 3.57 -0.73 11.48
CA TYR A 81 2.59 -0.16 12.42
C TYR A 81 2.93 -0.35 13.89
N VAL A 82 3.59 -1.46 14.24
CA VAL A 82 3.98 -1.77 15.62
C VAL A 82 5.26 -1.00 15.99
N GLU A 83 6.23 -0.89 15.08
CA GLU A 83 7.49 -0.16 15.31
C GLU A 83 7.31 1.36 15.21
N CYS A 84 6.42 1.84 14.33
CA CYS A 84 6.03 3.24 14.24
C CYS A 84 4.56 3.36 14.64
N PRO A 85 4.24 3.67 15.92
CA PRO A 85 2.87 3.98 16.27
C PRO A 85 2.44 5.19 15.43
N ALA A 86 1.25 5.12 14.81
CA ALA A 86 0.65 6.11 13.92
C ALA A 86 0.70 7.57 14.44
N LYS A 87 0.98 7.76 15.74
CA LYS A 87 1.31 9.03 16.37
C LYS A 87 2.48 9.77 15.72
N TYR A 88 3.53 9.06 15.27
CA TYR A 88 4.67 9.69 14.61
C TYR A 88 4.40 10.08 13.17
N GLN A 89 3.36 9.54 12.56
CA GLN A 89 3.11 9.73 11.14
C GLN A 89 2.46 11.11 10.86
N TYR A 90 1.52 11.55 11.71
CA TYR A 90 1.04 12.94 11.68
C TYR A 90 2.09 13.93 12.21
N LEU A 91 2.94 13.51 13.17
CA LEU A 91 4.07 14.31 13.66
C LEU A 91 5.19 14.44 12.62
N ALA A 92 5.37 13.49 11.71
CA ALA A 92 6.29 13.63 10.58
C ALA A 92 5.78 14.65 9.56
N ALA A 93 4.47 14.71 9.33
CA ALA A 93 3.83 15.76 8.54
C ALA A 93 3.88 17.14 9.25
N LEU A 94 3.77 17.15 10.59
CA LEU A 94 3.97 18.35 11.41
C LEU A 94 5.44 18.80 11.44
N ALA A 95 6.38 17.85 11.49
CA ALA A 95 7.82 18.07 11.39
C ALA A 95 8.22 18.53 9.98
N SER A 96 7.46 18.16 8.94
CA SER A 96 7.60 18.71 7.59
C SER A 96 7.16 20.18 7.53
N ARG A 97 6.11 20.54 8.29
CA ARG A 97 5.66 21.92 8.49
C ARG A 97 6.65 22.73 9.32
N GLU A 98 7.23 22.14 10.37
CA GLU A 98 8.31 22.75 11.15
C GLU A 98 9.60 22.86 10.33
N ALA A 99 9.93 21.90 9.45
CA ALA A 99 11.09 21.99 8.56
C ALA A 99 11.00 23.19 7.61
N GLN A 100 9.79 23.56 7.16
CA GLN A 100 9.56 24.79 6.39
C GLN A 100 9.73 26.07 7.23
N ILE A 101 9.46 26.02 8.55
CA ILE A 101 9.68 27.13 9.48
C ILE A 101 11.16 27.22 9.89
N VAL A 102 11.85 26.08 9.98
CA VAL A 102 13.27 25.92 10.37
C VAL A 102 14.24 26.21 9.23
N GLU A 103 13.78 26.32 7.98
CA GLU A 103 14.60 26.83 6.86
C GLU A 103 15.21 28.22 7.15
N ASN A 104 14.63 28.97 8.11
CA ASN A 104 15.16 30.25 8.58
C ASN A 104 16.07 30.18 9.81
N THR A 105 16.24 29.01 10.45
CA THR A 105 17.10 28.87 11.64
C THR A 105 17.78 27.50 11.66
N HIS A 106 19.04 27.47 11.23
CA HIS A 106 19.99 26.34 11.27
C HIS A 106 19.75 25.18 10.29
N LEU A 107 20.57 25.19 9.23
CA LEU A 107 20.82 24.21 8.18
C LEU A 107 20.83 22.75 8.67
N LEU A 108 19.70 22.05 8.50
CA LEU A 108 19.72 20.61 8.32
C LEU A 108 20.23 20.31 6.91
N ASP A 109 21.22 19.42 6.76
CA ASP A 109 21.83 19.09 5.47
C ASP A 109 20.79 18.47 4.52
N ALA A 110 20.51 19.13 3.40
CA ALA A 110 19.50 18.70 2.42
C ALA A 110 19.73 17.27 1.94
N THR A 111 20.99 16.81 1.92
CA THR A 111 21.36 15.46 1.49
C THR A 111 20.77 14.35 2.36
N GLU A 112 20.59 14.55 3.66
CA GLU A 112 19.99 13.54 4.54
C GLU A 112 18.49 13.38 4.32
N ILE A 113 17.80 14.49 4.04
CA ILE A 113 16.36 14.52 3.71
C ILE A 113 16.11 13.77 2.40
N PHE A 114 16.89 14.07 1.36
CA PHE A 114 16.81 13.35 0.07
C PHE A 114 17.14 11.86 0.22
N ARG A 115 18.10 11.49 1.09
CA ARG A 115 18.44 10.09 1.36
C ARG A 115 17.26 9.33 1.99
N LYS A 116 16.60 9.89 3.01
CA LYS A 116 15.43 9.27 3.66
C LYS A 116 14.22 9.20 2.73
N LEU A 117 14.02 10.22 1.90
CA LEU A 117 12.96 10.27 0.90
C LEU A 117 13.14 9.20 -0.19
N ASN A 118 14.38 9.02 -0.68
CA ASN A 118 14.67 8.02 -1.71
C ASN A 118 14.42 6.57 -1.22
N VAL A 119 14.68 6.31 0.07
CA VAL A 119 14.33 5.02 0.69
C VAL A 119 12.80 4.82 0.73
N HIS A 120 12.03 5.82 1.15
CA HIS A 120 10.56 5.75 1.15
C HIS A 120 9.97 5.58 -0.25
N LYS A 121 10.54 6.27 -1.23
CA LYS A 121 10.16 6.13 -2.64
C LYS A 121 10.41 4.70 -3.13
N LYS A 122 11.59 4.14 -2.84
CA LYS A 122 11.92 2.75 -3.20
C LYS A 122 10.98 1.74 -2.54
N GLU A 123 10.61 1.95 -1.27
CA GLU A 123 9.60 1.12 -0.60
C GLU A 123 8.24 1.18 -1.31
N SER A 124 7.79 2.38 -1.69
CA SER A 124 6.53 2.56 -2.43
C SER A 124 6.56 1.85 -3.78
N PHE A 125 7.69 1.89 -4.51
CA PHE A 125 7.86 1.19 -5.78
C PHE A 125 7.85 -0.35 -5.63
N ILE A 126 8.45 -0.87 -4.56
CA ILE A 126 8.42 -2.31 -4.27
C ILE A 126 6.98 -2.76 -3.98
N LYS A 127 6.24 -1.98 -3.18
CA LYS A 127 4.81 -2.25 -2.90
C LYS A 127 3.96 -2.21 -4.18
N LEU A 128 4.22 -1.25 -5.07
CA LEU A 128 3.56 -1.17 -6.37
C LEU A 128 3.79 -2.44 -7.20
N GLY A 129 5.04 -2.90 -7.29
CA GLY A 129 5.38 -4.14 -7.97
C GLY A 129 4.65 -5.36 -7.39
N PHE A 130 4.54 -5.43 -6.06
CA PHE A 130 3.79 -6.49 -5.39
C PHE A 130 2.29 -6.43 -5.72
N HIS A 131 1.65 -5.26 -5.63
CA HIS A 131 0.22 -5.10 -5.95
C HIS A 131 -0.06 -5.45 -7.42
N LEU A 132 0.87 -5.13 -8.33
CA LEU A 132 0.77 -5.49 -9.74
C LEU A 132 0.80 -7.03 -9.94
N VAL A 133 1.73 -7.73 -9.30
CA VAL A 133 1.78 -9.20 -9.38
C VAL A 133 0.52 -9.83 -8.77
N MET A 134 0.08 -9.33 -7.61
CA MET A 134 -1.15 -9.79 -6.96
C MET A 134 -2.40 -9.52 -7.79
N PHE A 135 -2.42 -8.43 -8.58
CA PHE A 135 -3.54 -8.12 -9.46
C PHE A 135 -3.77 -9.23 -10.49
N PHE A 136 -2.71 -9.66 -11.17
CA PHE A 136 -2.80 -10.76 -12.13
C PHE A 136 -3.14 -12.09 -11.45
N PHE A 137 -2.61 -12.33 -10.25
CA PHE A 137 -2.95 -13.53 -9.48
C PHE A 137 -4.44 -13.58 -9.09
N TYR A 138 -5.02 -12.48 -8.61
CA TYR A 138 -6.44 -12.41 -8.29
C TYR A 138 -7.32 -12.52 -9.52
N LEU A 139 -6.91 -11.88 -10.63
CA LEU A 139 -7.61 -11.97 -11.90
C LEU A 139 -7.64 -13.43 -12.40
N TYR A 140 -6.50 -14.12 -12.37
CA TYR A 140 -6.42 -15.54 -12.72
C TYR A 140 -7.30 -16.40 -11.81
N SER A 141 -7.21 -16.20 -10.49
CA SER A 141 -7.99 -16.97 -9.51
C SER A 141 -9.50 -16.75 -9.67
N MET A 142 -9.93 -15.52 -9.99
CA MET A 142 -11.32 -15.20 -10.31
C MET A 142 -11.79 -15.97 -11.55
N ILE A 143 -11.00 -16.00 -12.63
CA ILE A 143 -11.35 -16.72 -13.86
C ILE A 143 -11.47 -18.22 -13.59
N VAL A 144 -10.52 -18.81 -12.85
CA VAL A 144 -10.57 -20.24 -12.49
C VAL A 144 -11.80 -20.56 -11.63
N ALA A 145 -12.17 -19.70 -10.68
CA ALA A 145 -13.38 -19.86 -9.89
C ALA A 145 -14.64 -19.82 -10.76
N LEU A 146 -14.71 -18.88 -11.72
CA LEU A 146 -15.83 -18.79 -12.66
C LEU A 146 -15.95 -20.00 -13.57
N ILE A 147 -14.84 -20.51 -14.10
CA ILE A 147 -14.85 -21.72 -14.94
C ILE A 147 -15.33 -22.93 -14.13
N ARG A 148 -14.89 -23.07 -12.88
CA ARG A 148 -15.33 -24.16 -12.00
C ARG A 148 -16.83 -24.11 -11.73
N ASP A 149 -17.38 -22.91 -11.53
CA ASP A 149 -18.82 -22.72 -11.35
C ASP A 149 -19.66 -23.15 -12.56
N GLU A 150 -19.14 -23.00 -13.78
CA GLU A 150 -19.85 -23.41 -15.01
C GLU A 150 -19.80 -24.93 -15.23
N THR A 151 -18.75 -25.59 -14.74
CA THR A 151 -18.58 -27.04 -14.87
C THR A 151 -19.37 -27.87 -13.85
N HIS A 152 -20.02 -27.22 -12.89
CA HIS A 152 -20.86 -27.82 -11.85
C HIS A 152 -22.34 -27.48 -12.06
#